data_AF-A0A1Q3SMY2-F1
#
_entry.id   AF-A0A1Q3SMY2-F1
#
_cell.length_a   1.000
_cell.length_b   1.000
_cell.length_c   1.000
_cell.angle_alpha   90.00
_cell.angle_beta   90.00
_cell.angle_gamma   90.00
#
_symmetry.space_group_name_H-M   'P 1'
#
loop_
_entity.id
_entity.type
_entity.pdbx_description
1 polymer ?
#
loop_
_entity_poly.entity_id
_entity_poly.type
_entity_poly.pdbx_seq_one_letter_code
_entity_poly.pdbx_strand_id
1 'polypeptide(L)'
;MTINLEVLLTILGMAAVTYLTRWLGPFLMSRVTLSKKLETWLSYLPGTILVSLVLPDLISSGVAGVIAGFASLVAARLSGNLFLALVVGVVTVWAGRSLLG
;
A
#
# COMPACT_ATOMS: atom_id res chain seq x y z
N MET A 1 20.46 -24.10 -11.98
CA MET A 1 20.04 -23.30 -10.80
C MET A 1 20.67 -23.91 -9.56
N THR A 2 21.79 -23.38 -9.09
CA THR A 2 22.37 -23.76 -7.79
C THR A 2 21.69 -22.92 -6.72
N ILE A 3 21.05 -23.57 -5.74
CA ILE A 3 20.45 -22.86 -4.61
C ILE A 3 21.60 -22.36 -3.73
N ASN A 4 21.83 -21.05 -3.74
CA ASN A 4 22.80 -20.42 -2.85
C ASN A 4 22.19 -20.31 -1.45
N LEU A 5 22.81 -20.99 -0.49
CA LEU A 5 22.36 -21.00 0.91
C LEU A 5 22.28 -19.59 1.49
N GLU A 6 23.18 -18.70 1.08
CA GLU A 6 23.18 -17.27 1.46
C GLU A 6 21.90 -16.55 1.01
N VAL A 7 21.44 -16.80 -0.22
CA VAL A 7 20.20 -16.21 -0.74
C VAL A 7 19.00 -16.74 0.03
N LEU A 8 18.97 -18.04 0.33
CA LEU A 8 17.89 -18.66 1.10
C LEU A 8 17.83 -18.09 2.52
N LEU A 9 18.98 -17.97 3.19
CA LEU A 9 19.07 -17.36 4.53
C LEU A 9 18.68 -15.88 4.51
N THR A 10 19.05 -15.14 3.47
CA THR A 10 18.65 -13.73 3.30
C THR A 10 17.14 -13.59 3.17
N ILE A 11 16.51 -14.41 2.31
CA ILE A 11 15.05 -14.41 2.14
C ILE A 11 14.35 -14.78 3.45
N LEU A 12 14.82 -15.82 4.15
CA LEU A 12 14.26 -16.24 5.44
C LEU A 12 14.43 -15.15 6.51
N GLY A 13 15.59 -14.48 6.56
CA GLY A 13 15.83 -13.35 7.45
C GLY A 13 14.89 -12.17 7.16
N MET A 14 14.75 -11.78 5.90
CA MET A 14 13.82 -10.73 5.48
C MET A 14 12.37 -11.08 5.82
N ALA A 15 11.98 -12.34 5.57
CA ALA A 15 10.65 -12.83 5.90
C ALA A 15 10.40 -12.79 7.41
N ALA A 16 11.35 -13.25 8.23
CA ALA A 16 11.26 -13.23 9.68
C ALA A 16 11.07 -11.79 10.22
N VAL A 17 11.89 -10.83 9.77
CA VAL A 17 11.79 -9.42 10.19
C VAL A 17 10.47 -8.78 9.74
N THR A 18 10.02 -9.09 8.52
CA THR A 18 8.74 -8.58 7.97
C THR A 18 7.55 -9.10 8.77
N TYR A 19 7.51 -10.40 9.06
CA TYR A 19 6.43 -10.98 9.87
C TYR A 19 6.48 -10.47 11.31
N LEU A 20 7.68 -10.35 11.88
CA LEU A 20 7.86 -9.86 13.24
C LEU A 20 7.30 -8.44 13.38
N THR A 21 7.66 -7.52 12.48
CA THR A 21 7.13 -6.14 12.49
C THR A 21 5.63 -6.08 12.23
N ARG A 22 5.12 -6.92 11.32
CA ARG A 22 3.70 -6.99 10.98
C ARG A 22 2.82 -7.57 12.09
N TRP A 23 3.36 -8.48 12.89
CA TRP A 23 2.65 -9.11 14.01
C TRP A 23 2.80 -8.32 15.30
N LEU A 24 3.97 -7.71 15.53
CA LEU A 24 4.25 -6.89 16.71
C LEU A 24 3.31 -5.69 16.82
N GLY A 25 2.99 -5.00 15.71
CA GLY A 25 2.12 -3.81 15.75
C GLY A 25 0.75 -4.09 16.37
N PRO A 26 -0.07 -4.99 15.78
CA PRO A 26 -1.36 -5.38 16.34
C PRO A 26 -1.24 -6.05 17.72
N PHE A 27 -0.20 -6.87 17.94
CA PHE A 27 0.02 -7.54 19.22
C PHE A 27 0.29 -6.54 20.35
N LEU A 28 1.14 -5.55 20.13
CA LEU A 28 1.46 -4.53 21.11
C LEU A 28 0.25 -3.60 21.34
N MET A 29 -0.46 -3.22 20.28
CA MET A 29 -1.69 -2.43 20.40
C MET A 29 -2.83 -3.18 21.10
N SER A 30 -2.86 -4.52 21.05
CA SER A 30 -3.85 -5.30 21.82
C SER A 30 -3.63 -5.24 23.34
N ARG A 31 -2.44 -4.86 23.79
CA ARG A 31 -2.07 -4.74 25.22
C ARG A 31 -2.13 -3.31 25.73
N VAL A 32 -2.23 -2.31 24.84
CA VAL A 32 -2.24 -0.89 25.19
C VAL A 32 -3.67 -0.36 25.09
N THR A 33 -4.22 0.12 26.20
CA THR A 33 -5.51 0.80 26.20
C THR A 33 -5.35 2.20 25.61
N LEU A 34 -5.67 2.35 24.33
CA LEU A 34 -5.70 3.65 23.68
C LEU A 34 -6.94 4.44 24.12
N SER A 35 -6.79 5.75 24.28
CA SER A 35 -7.94 6.66 24.40
C SER A 35 -8.68 6.71 23.05
N LYS A 36 -10.02 6.75 23.06
CA LYS A 36 -10.86 6.84 21.86
C LYS A 36 -10.41 7.94 20.88
N LYS A 37 -9.89 9.06 21.41
CA LYS A 37 -9.37 10.18 20.60
C LYS A 37 -8.09 9.80 19.84
N LEU A 38 -7.19 9.04 20.48
CA LEU A 38 -5.93 8.62 19.88
C LEU A 38 -6.15 7.54 18.81
N GLU A 39 -7.02 6.58 19.08
CA GLU A 39 -7.41 5.53 18.13
C GLU A 39 -8.01 6.13 16.85
N THR A 40 -8.91 7.09 17.01
CA THR A 40 -9.51 7.83 15.88
C THR A 40 -8.45 8.63 15.12
N TRP A 41 -7.45 9.19 15.78
CA TRP A 41 -6.37 9.90 15.09
C TRP A 41 -5.43 8.95 14.33
N LEU A 42 -5.07 7.83 14.95
CA LEU A 42 -4.26 6.77 14.37
C LEU A 42 -4.91 6.14 13.13
N SER A 43 -6.24 6.03 13.07
CA SER A 43 -6.94 5.47 11.92
C SER A 43 -6.86 6.34 10.65
N TYR A 44 -6.57 7.64 10.79
CA TYR A 44 -6.36 8.53 9.64
C TYR A 44 -4.93 8.45 9.07
N LEU A 45 -3.92 8.12 9.89
CA LEU A 45 -2.52 8.10 9.47
C LEU A 45 -2.24 7.24 8.23
N PRO A 46 -2.75 5.99 8.10
CA PRO A 46 -2.42 5.14 6.96
C PRO A 46 -2.81 5.78 5.63
N GLY A 47 -4.02 6.32 5.53
CA GLY A 47 -4.49 6.98 4.32
C GLY A 47 -3.73 8.27 4.05
N THR A 48 -3.54 9.11 5.07
CA THR A 48 -2.88 10.41 4.91
C THR A 48 -1.40 10.27 4.51
N ILE A 49 -0.66 9.33 5.09
CA ILE A 49 0.75 9.10 4.75
C ILE A 49 0.88 8.63 3.30
N LEU A 50 0.05 7.67 2.86
CA LEU A 50 0.05 7.21 1.47
C LEU A 50 -0.24 8.36 0.50
N VAL A 51 -1.23 9.20 0.81
CA VAL A 51 -1.55 10.38 0.00
C VAL A 51 -0.37 11.36 -0.01
N SER A 52 0.23 11.66 1.14
CA SER A 52 1.37 12.58 1.23
C SER A 52 2.60 12.11 0.44
N LEU A 53 2.78 10.79 0.30
CA LEU A 53 3.88 10.20 -0.48
C LEU A 53 3.60 10.22 -1.98
N VAL A 54 2.37 9.90 -2.38
CA VAL A 54 1.99 9.76 -3.79
C VAL A 54 1.68 11.12 -4.45
N LEU A 55 1.13 12.06 -3.70
CA LEU A 55 0.75 13.38 -4.19
C LEU A 55 1.89 14.15 -4.89
N PRO A 56 3.12 14.25 -4.34
CA PRO A 56 4.22 14.94 -5.02
C PRO A 56 4.60 14.26 -6.34
N ASP A 57 4.63 12.92 -6.38
CA ASP A 57 4.91 12.17 -7.61
C ASP A 57 3.86 12.48 -8.69
N LEU A 58 2.57 12.51 -8.32
CA LEU A 58 1.49 12.86 -9.24
C LEU A 58 1.65 14.27 -9.81
N ILE A 59 1.99 15.25 -8.97
CA ILE A 59 2.21 16.64 -9.40
C ILE A 59 3.44 16.73 -10.32
N SER A 60 4.52 16.01 -10.00
CA SER A 60 5.76 16.01 -10.78
C SER A 60 5.57 15.45 -12.21
N SER A 61 4.63 14.52 -12.38
CA SER A 61 4.26 13.94 -13.67
C SER A 61 3.34 14.81 -14.55
N GLY A 62 3.02 16.04 -14.10
CA GLY A 62 2.25 17.02 -14.87
C GLY A 62 0.76 16.71 -14.96
N VAL A 63 0.07 17.34 -15.93
CA VAL A 63 -1.41 17.25 -16.08
C VAL A 63 -1.87 15.81 -16.31
N ALA A 64 -1.10 15.01 -17.05
CA ALA A 64 -1.38 13.59 -17.28
C ALA A 64 -1.35 12.78 -15.97
N GLY A 65 -0.39 13.08 -15.09
CA GLY A 65 -0.28 12.49 -13.76
C GLY A 65 -1.50 12.74 -12.89
N VAL A 66 -1.97 13.98 -12.85
CA VAL A 66 -3.16 14.36 -12.08
C VAL A 66 -4.42 13.66 -12.59
N ILE A 67 -4.59 13.57 -13.92
CA ILE A 67 -5.73 12.86 -14.53
C ILE A 67 -5.67 11.36 -14.21
N ALA A 68 -4.50 10.73 -14.31
CA ALA A 68 -4.30 9.32 -13.96
C ALA A 68 -4.53 9.06 -12.47
N GLY A 69 -4.12 9.98 -11.59
CA GLY A 69 -4.39 9.94 -10.16
C GLY A 69 -5.88 10.00 -9.85
N PHE A 70 -6.62 10.92 -10.47
CA PHE A 70 -8.08 11.02 -10.34
C PHE A 70 -8.79 9.77 -10.86
N ALA A 71 -8.41 9.26 -12.03
CA ALA A 71 -8.97 8.03 -12.59
C ALA A 71 -8.75 6.83 -11.65
N SER A 72 -7.56 6.71 -11.06
CA SER A 72 -7.23 5.65 -10.10
C SER A 72 -8.03 5.78 -8.80
N LEU A 73 -8.28 7.00 -8.33
CA LEU A 73 -9.05 7.27 -7.11
C LEU A 73 -10.54 6.94 -7.29
N VAL A 74 -11.08 7.21 -8.49
CA VAL A 74 -12.44 6.81 -8.88
C VAL A 74 -12.56 5.28 -9.01
N ALA A 75 -11.58 4.64 -9.63
CA ALA A 75 -11.53 3.19 -9.75
C ALA A 75 -11.43 2.50 -8.38
N ALA A 76 -10.60 3.03 -7.47
CA ALA A 76 -10.43 2.50 -6.12
C ALA A 76 -11.73 2.57 -5.29
N ARG A 77 -12.50 3.67 -5.40
CA ARG A 77 -13.76 3.85 -4.67
C ARG A 77 -14.87 2.91 -5.09
N LEU A 78 -14.87 2.43 -6.34
CA LEU A 78 -15.93 1.54 -6.83
C LEU A 78 -15.82 0.10 -6.31
N SER A 79 -14.68 -0.30 -5.74
CA SER A 79 -14.31 -1.71 -5.81
C SER A 79 -14.91 -2.67 -4.79
N GLY A 80 -15.44 -2.24 -3.62
CA GLY A 80 -16.40 -2.94 -2.74
C GLY A 80 -16.12 -4.39 -2.23
N ASN A 81 -15.23 -5.17 -2.84
CA ASN A 81 -14.90 -6.56 -2.56
C ASN A 81 -13.39 -6.74 -2.82
N LEU A 82 -12.62 -7.07 -1.78
CA LEU A 82 -11.15 -6.93 -1.76
C LEU A 82 -10.43 -7.66 -2.92
N PHE A 83 -10.98 -8.79 -3.36
CA PHE A 83 -10.42 -9.58 -4.46
C PHE A 83 -10.70 -8.96 -5.84
N LEU A 84 -11.94 -8.47 -6.04
CA LEU A 84 -12.30 -7.72 -7.25
C LEU A 84 -11.58 -6.37 -7.28
N ALA A 85 -11.35 -5.74 -6.13
CA ALA A 85 -10.55 -4.53 -6.01
C ALA A 85 -9.11 -4.71 -6.46
N LEU A 86 -8.49 -5.83 -6.06
CA LEU A 86 -7.16 -6.20 -6.51
C LEU A 86 -7.11 -6.42 -8.02
N VAL A 87 -8.04 -7.20 -8.57
CA VAL A 87 -8.08 -7.49 -10.02
C VAL A 87 -8.35 -6.21 -10.83
N VAL A 88 -9.34 -5.42 -10.45
CA VAL A 88 -9.69 -4.16 -11.13
C VAL A 88 -8.56 -3.14 -11.01
N GLY A 89 -7.92 -3.04 -9.84
CA GLY A 89 -6.78 -2.16 -9.62
C GLY A 89 -5.59 -2.52 -10.51
N VAL A 90 -5.23 -3.82 -10.58
CA VAL A 90 -4.15 -4.31 -11.45
C VAL A 90 -4.45 -4.05 -12.93
N VAL A 91 -5.67 -4.34 -13.37
CA VAL A 91 -6.08 -4.13 -14.77
C VAL A 91 -6.10 -2.64 -15.14
N THR A 92 -6.53 -1.78 -14.21
CA THR A 92 -6.59 -0.32 -14.45
C THR A 92 -5.19 0.30 -14.50
N VAL A 93 -4.27 -0.12 -13.62
CA VAL A 93 -2.86 0.32 -13.65
C VAL A 93 -2.18 -0.20 -14.92
N TRP A 94 -2.45 -1.44 -15.33
CA TRP A 94 -1.92 -2.02 -16.55
C TRP A 94 -2.41 -1.25 -17.79
N ALA A 95 -3.71 -1.00 -17.89
CA ALA A 95 -4.31 -0.24 -18.98
C ALA A 95 -3.82 1.23 -19.02
N GLY A 96 -3.70 1.86 -17.84
CA GLY A 96 -3.17 3.21 -17.71
C GLY A 96 -1.71 3.31 -18.15
N ARG A 97 -0.88 2.32 -17.81
CA ARG A 97 0.51 2.25 -18.28
C ARG A 97 0.63 1.93 -19.77
N SER A 98 -0.25 1.12 -20.34
CA SER A 98 -0.20 0.78 -21.77
C SER A 98 -0.71 1.89 -22.69
N LEU A 99 -1.52 2.82 -22.18
CA LEU A 99 -2.08 3.94 -22.96
C LEU A 99 -1.27 5.24 -22.82
N LEU A 100 -0.48 5.39 -21.76
CA LEU A 100 0.38 6.55 -21.51
C LEU A 100 1.88 6.25 -21.71
N GLY A 101 2.22 5.05 -22.20
CA GLY A 101 3.56 4.62 -22.58
C GLY A 101 3.75 4.62 -24.08
#